data_AF-A0A354YCT3-F1
#
_entry.id   AF-A0A354YCT3-F1
#
_cell.length_a   1.000
_cell.length_b   1.000
_cell.length_c   1.000
_cell.angle_alpha   90.00
_cell.angle_beta   90.00
_cell.angle_gamma   90.00
#
_symmetry.space_group_name_H-M   'P 1'
#
loop_
_entity.id
_entity.type
_entity.pdbx_description
1 polymer ?
#
loop_
_entity_poly.entity_id
_entity_poly.type
_entity_poly.pdbx_seq_one_letter_code
_entity_poly.pdbx_strand_id
1 'polypeptide(L)'
;GVGYVWMAVLIFLAGRAARIDARSGADTGPIDDLKQRIAQFQAQHERIPSLTDLMVIVGVAFGTVGLSHAIAAPLAAWFKAHVGWASQFSLDAPFVWVVVLATSCGLGLSFTPARRLEGAGASRVGSLLLYFLIACIGMQMDLLSLLDRPWLFLLGVIWIAVHIVLLWGLGKLLRVPFFYFAIGSQSNVGGPASAPVVAAAFHPALAPVGVLLGTMGYATGTYLAYLVGITLRAMAGQ
;
A
#
# COMPACT_ATOMS: atom_id res chain seq x y z
N GLY A 1 -3.19 -6.12 16.03
CA GLY A 1 -2.40 -7.37 16.21
C GLY A 1 -2.49 -8.29 15.01
N VAL A 2 -3.58 -9.04 14.85
CA VAL A 2 -3.69 -10.12 13.84
C VAL A 2 -3.43 -9.64 12.40
N GLY A 3 -3.93 -8.46 12.02
CA GLY A 3 -3.66 -7.88 10.68
C GLY A 3 -2.19 -7.57 10.42
N TYR A 4 -1.43 -7.12 11.43
CA TYR A 4 0.01 -6.89 11.31
C TYR A 4 0.80 -8.20 11.26
N VAL A 5 0.37 -9.23 12.00
CA VAL A 5 0.93 -10.58 11.86
C VAL A 5 0.71 -11.09 10.42
N TRP A 6 -0.49 -10.90 9.86
CA TRP A 6 -0.77 -11.24 8.48
C TRP A 6 0.07 -10.44 7.48
N MET A 7 0.28 -9.14 7.72
CA MET A 7 1.17 -8.30 6.93
C MET A 7 2.59 -8.86 6.91
N ALA A 8 3.14 -9.23 8.08
CA ALA A 8 4.47 -9.83 8.19
C ALA A 8 4.56 -11.15 7.41
N VAL A 9 3.52 -12.00 7.47
CA VAL A 9 3.44 -13.23 6.68
C VAL A 9 3.45 -12.91 5.18
N LEU A 10 2.70 -11.91 4.72
CA LEU A 10 2.68 -11.53 3.31
C LEU A 10 4.02 -10.98 2.82
N ILE A 11 4.69 -10.15 3.61
CA ILE A 11 6.05 -9.65 3.29
C ILE A 11 7.03 -10.82 3.18
N PHE A 12 6.96 -11.78 4.11
CA PHE A 12 7.78 -12.99 4.05
C PHE A 12 7.49 -13.84 2.80
N LEU A 13 6.21 -13.97 2.41
CA LEU A 13 5.80 -14.71 1.22
C LEU A 13 6.10 -13.95 -0.08
N ALA A 14 6.19 -12.62 -0.08
CA ALA A 14 6.51 -11.82 -1.25
C ALA A 14 7.86 -12.22 -1.88
N GLY A 15 8.87 -12.52 -1.05
CA GLY A 15 10.16 -13.06 -1.53
C GLY A 15 10.06 -14.45 -2.17
N ARG A 16 8.93 -15.15 -2.03
CA ARG A 16 8.64 -16.47 -2.60
C ARG A 16 7.56 -16.43 -3.69
N ALA A 17 7.11 -15.23 -4.08
CA ALA A 17 6.00 -15.03 -5.01
C ALA A 17 6.14 -15.85 -6.30
N ALA A 18 7.31 -15.81 -6.95
CA ALA A 18 7.55 -16.56 -8.19
C ALA A 18 7.31 -18.08 -8.06
N ARG A 19 7.67 -18.68 -6.91
CA ARG A 19 7.41 -20.12 -6.66
C ARG A 19 5.93 -20.39 -6.39
N ILE A 20 5.23 -19.43 -5.78
CA ILE A 20 3.80 -19.52 -5.52
C ILE A 20 3.03 -19.43 -6.85
N ASP A 21 3.38 -18.45 -7.68
CA ASP A 21 2.76 -18.19 -8.98
C ASP A 21 3.00 -19.33 -9.97
N ALA A 22 4.20 -19.91 -9.99
CA ALA A 22 4.49 -21.10 -10.79
C ALA A 22 3.64 -22.32 -10.39
N ARG A 23 3.29 -22.45 -9.10
CA ARG A 23 2.42 -23.55 -8.61
C ARG A 23 0.94 -23.31 -8.85
N SER A 24 0.50 -22.06 -8.87
CA SER A 24 -0.90 -21.69 -9.19
C SER A 24 -1.15 -21.60 -10.69
N GLY A 25 -0.09 -21.54 -11.52
CA GLY A 25 -0.20 -21.32 -12.96
C GLY A 25 -0.69 -19.91 -13.29
N ALA A 26 -0.34 -18.93 -12.46
CA ALA A 26 -0.73 -17.54 -12.63
C ALA A 26 0.09 -16.84 -13.72
N ASP A 27 -0.54 -15.94 -14.47
CA ASP A 27 0.14 -15.14 -15.49
C ASP A 27 0.85 -13.92 -14.86
N THR A 28 2.17 -14.01 -14.73
CA THR A 28 3.01 -12.93 -14.20
C THR A 28 3.54 -11.97 -15.26
N GLY A 29 3.23 -12.20 -16.55
CA GLY A 29 3.77 -11.43 -17.68
C GLY A 29 3.68 -9.91 -17.50
N PRO A 30 2.53 -9.33 -17.16
CA PRO A 30 2.40 -7.87 -16.96
C PRO A 30 3.30 -7.31 -15.85
N ILE A 31 3.53 -8.08 -14.78
CA ILE A 31 4.38 -7.67 -13.66
C ILE A 31 5.85 -7.74 -14.07
N ASP A 32 6.23 -8.80 -14.79
CA ASP A 32 7.59 -9.00 -15.25
C ASP A 32 7.99 -7.97 -16.33
N ASP A 33 7.07 -7.62 -17.23
CA ASP A 33 7.23 -6.53 -18.19
C ASP A 33 7.46 -5.18 -17.50
N LEU A 34 6.68 -4.88 -16.45
CA LEU A 34 6.85 -3.65 -15.68
C LEU A 34 8.23 -3.63 -15.00
N LYS A 35 8.64 -4.73 -14.37
CA LYS A 35 9.97 -4.84 -13.75
C LYS A 35 11.08 -4.69 -14.78
N GLN A 36 10.97 -5.31 -15.96
CA GLN A 36 11.96 -5.19 -17.03
C GLN A 36 12.08 -3.74 -17.53
N ARG A 37 10.97 -3.04 -17.75
CA ARG A 37 10.99 -1.62 -18.16
C ARG A 37 11.71 -0.75 -17.15
N ILE A 38 11.46 -0.97 -15.86
CA ILE A 38 12.14 -0.25 -14.77
C ILE A 38 13.64 -0.57 -14.77
N ALA A 39 14.01 -1.86 -14.87
CA ALA A 39 15.41 -2.29 -14.87
C ALA A 39 16.19 -1.75 -16.07
N GLN A 40 15.60 -1.75 -17.27
CA GLN A 40 16.21 -1.18 -18.46
C GLN A 40 16.40 0.33 -18.33
N PHE A 41 15.40 1.04 -17.79
CA PHE A 41 15.51 2.47 -17.54
C PHE A 41 16.66 2.80 -16.57
N GLN A 42 16.79 2.01 -15.49
CA GLN A 42 17.90 2.15 -14.53
C GLN A 42 19.25 1.86 -15.18
N ALA A 43 19.39 0.74 -15.89
CA ALA A 43 20.65 0.35 -16.52
C ALA A 43 21.14 1.37 -17.56
N GLN A 44 20.23 2.02 -18.29
CA GLN A 44 20.56 3.04 -19.28
C GLN A 44 21.01 4.38 -18.68
N HIS A 45 20.63 4.68 -17.43
CA HIS A 45 20.81 5.99 -16.83
C HIS A 45 21.69 5.96 -15.57
N GLU A 46 22.14 4.79 -15.13
CA GLU A 46 22.91 4.64 -13.91
C GLU A 46 24.24 5.40 -13.98
N ARG A 47 24.47 6.25 -12.98
CA ARG A 47 25.71 7.01 -12.81
C ARG A 47 26.09 7.07 -11.33
N ILE A 48 27.37 7.31 -11.05
CA ILE A 48 27.84 7.54 -9.68
C ILE A 48 27.25 8.88 -9.18
N PRO A 49 26.49 8.87 -8.07
CA PRO A 49 25.89 10.10 -7.54
C PRO A 49 26.95 11.00 -6.90
N SER A 50 26.86 12.31 -7.18
CA SER A 50 27.59 13.33 -6.41
C SER A 50 26.81 13.72 -5.15
N LEU A 51 27.48 14.40 -4.21
CA LEU A 51 26.81 14.97 -3.03
C LEU A 51 25.65 15.89 -3.44
N THR A 52 25.87 16.71 -4.46
CA THR A 52 24.85 17.62 -5.00
C THR A 52 23.62 16.86 -5.51
N ASP A 53 23.81 15.73 -6.19
CA ASP A 53 22.69 14.91 -6.65
C ASP A 53 21.86 14.38 -5.49
N LEU A 54 22.53 13.88 -4.43
CA LEU A 54 21.85 13.38 -3.23
C LEU A 54 21.08 14.50 -2.52
N MET A 55 21.69 15.68 -2.39
CA MET A 55 21.04 16.85 -1.78
C MET A 55 19.80 17.30 -2.59
N VAL A 56 19.88 17.28 -3.93
CA VAL A 56 18.74 17.59 -4.80
C VAL A 56 17.65 16.52 -4.69
N ILE A 57 18.01 15.24 -4.69
CA ILE A 57 17.04 14.13 -4.51
C ILE A 57 16.28 14.32 -3.19
N VAL A 58 17.00 14.52 -2.09
CA VAL A 58 16.41 14.73 -0.76
C VAL A 58 15.57 16.01 -0.75
N GLY A 59 16.08 17.12 -1.27
CA GLY A 59 15.37 18.39 -1.33
C GLY A 59 14.07 18.31 -2.14
N VAL A 60 14.08 17.67 -3.31
CA VAL A 60 12.89 17.46 -4.14
C VAL A 60 11.91 16.51 -3.43
N ALA A 61 12.39 15.41 -2.85
CA ALA A 61 11.55 14.44 -2.17
C ALA A 61 10.83 15.05 -0.96
N PHE A 62 11.58 15.61 -0.01
CA PHE A 62 11.00 16.23 1.19
C PHE A 62 10.27 17.53 0.89
N GLY A 63 10.72 18.32 -0.09
CA GLY A 63 10.01 19.52 -0.53
C GLY A 63 8.64 19.19 -1.12
N THR A 64 8.57 18.19 -2.00
CA THR A 64 7.30 17.74 -2.60
C THR A 64 6.36 17.14 -1.56
N VAL A 65 6.88 16.29 -0.66
CA VAL A 65 6.09 15.68 0.42
C VAL A 65 5.62 16.75 1.41
N GLY A 66 6.49 17.68 1.81
CA GLY A 66 6.15 18.78 2.71
C GLY A 66 5.05 19.70 2.13
N LEU A 67 5.16 20.05 0.85
CA LEU A 67 4.12 20.79 0.13
C LEU A 67 2.81 20.00 0.07
N SER A 68 2.89 18.69 -0.19
CA SER A 68 1.72 17.80 -0.20
C SER A 68 1.04 17.77 1.17
N HIS A 69 1.78 17.74 2.27
CA HIS A 69 1.23 17.83 3.62
C HIS A 69 0.56 19.18 3.89
N ALA A 70 1.17 20.29 3.47
CA ALA A 70 0.61 21.62 3.65
C ALA A 70 -0.73 21.81 2.91
N ILE A 71 -0.87 21.20 1.72
CA ILE A 71 -2.10 21.29 0.89
C ILE A 71 -3.13 20.22 1.31
N ALA A 72 -2.70 19.05 1.75
CA ALA A 72 -3.59 17.93 2.04
C ALA A 72 -4.59 18.22 3.17
N ALA A 73 -4.17 18.90 4.24
CA ALA A 73 -5.06 19.24 5.35
C ALA A 73 -6.21 20.19 4.96
N PRO A 74 -5.97 21.36 4.33
CA PRO A 74 -7.04 22.25 3.89
C PRO A 74 -7.90 21.60 2.79
N LEU A 75 -7.32 20.79 1.91
CA LEU A 75 -8.07 20.09 0.87
C LEU A 75 -9.00 19.04 1.47
N ALA A 76 -8.52 18.21 2.41
CA ALA A 76 -9.34 17.24 3.12
C ALA A 76 -10.48 17.91 3.90
N ALA A 77 -10.21 19.04 4.57
CA ALA A 77 -11.23 19.83 5.27
C ALA A 77 -12.28 20.39 4.31
N TRP A 78 -11.87 20.88 3.14
CA TRP A 78 -12.78 21.35 2.11
C TRP A 78 -13.70 20.23 1.60
N PHE A 79 -13.14 19.05 1.32
CA PHE A 79 -13.90 17.86 0.91
C PHE A 79 -14.89 17.44 2.00
N LYS A 80 -14.48 17.44 3.26
CA LYS A 80 -15.36 17.14 4.39
C LYS A 80 -16.54 18.11 4.50
N ALA A 81 -16.33 19.38 4.19
CA ALA A 81 -17.36 20.42 4.30
C ALA A 81 -18.32 20.47 3.08
N HIS A 82 -17.83 20.21 1.87
CA HIS A 82 -18.59 20.42 0.64
C HIS A 82 -19.06 19.13 -0.05
N VAL A 83 -18.49 17.97 0.32
CA VAL A 83 -18.76 16.70 -0.35
C VAL A 83 -19.25 15.67 0.66
N GLY A 84 -20.57 15.42 0.68
CA GLY A 84 -21.21 14.52 1.65
C GLY A 84 -20.74 13.06 1.59
N TRP A 85 -20.16 12.62 0.46
CA TRP A 85 -19.61 11.27 0.29
C TRP A 85 -18.08 11.20 0.51
N ALA A 86 -17.40 12.30 0.84
CA ALA A 86 -15.95 12.32 0.99
C ALA A 86 -15.46 11.37 2.08
N SER A 87 -16.14 11.32 3.22
CA SER A 87 -15.81 10.41 4.33
C SER A 87 -15.91 8.93 3.95
N GLN A 88 -16.76 8.61 2.98
CA GLN A 88 -16.94 7.24 2.50
C GLN A 88 -15.71 6.75 1.73
N PHE A 89 -15.00 7.65 1.05
CA PHE A 89 -13.78 7.33 0.29
C PHE A 89 -12.48 7.75 1.01
N SER A 90 -12.58 8.11 2.29
CA SER A 90 -11.48 8.69 3.06
C SER A 90 -10.88 9.96 2.43
N LEU A 91 -11.64 10.66 1.59
CA LEU A 91 -11.22 11.94 0.99
C LEU A 91 -11.27 13.09 2.00
N ASP A 92 -11.86 12.86 3.17
CA ASP A 92 -11.75 13.73 4.35
C ASP A 92 -10.49 13.46 5.18
N ALA A 93 -9.71 12.43 4.85
CA ALA A 93 -8.45 12.12 5.51
C ALA A 93 -7.27 12.77 4.76
N PRO A 94 -6.43 13.58 5.44
CA PRO A 94 -5.26 14.22 4.82
C PRO A 94 -4.30 13.22 4.16
N PHE A 95 -4.17 12.02 4.72
CA PHE A 95 -3.26 10.99 4.21
C PHE A 95 -3.49 10.64 2.73
N VAL A 96 -4.76 10.52 2.31
CA VAL A 96 -5.09 10.20 0.91
C VAL A 96 -4.59 11.29 -0.02
N TRP A 97 -4.82 12.55 0.34
CA TRP A 97 -4.36 13.69 -0.44
C TRP A 97 -2.85 13.84 -0.46
N VAL A 98 -2.16 13.57 0.65
CA VAL A 98 -0.68 13.55 0.66
C VAL A 98 -0.16 12.61 -0.41
N VAL A 99 -0.71 11.40 -0.49
CA VAL A 99 -0.24 10.41 -1.46
C VAL A 99 -0.64 10.76 -2.88
N VAL A 100 -1.89 11.19 -3.11
CA VAL A 100 -2.34 11.62 -4.44
C VAL A 100 -1.49 12.78 -4.96
N LEU A 101 -1.25 13.80 -4.14
CA LEU A 101 -0.44 14.96 -4.51
C LEU A 101 1.02 14.57 -4.71
N ALA A 102 1.64 13.85 -3.77
CA ALA A 102 3.04 13.44 -3.89
C ALA A 102 3.30 12.56 -5.12
N THR A 103 2.37 11.62 -5.41
CA THR A 103 2.45 10.75 -6.59
C THR A 103 2.23 11.54 -7.87
N SER A 104 1.26 12.46 -7.89
CA SER A 104 1.00 13.32 -9.05
C SER A 104 2.18 14.24 -9.34
N CYS A 105 2.78 14.82 -8.32
CA CYS A 105 4.01 15.62 -8.45
C CYS A 105 5.17 14.76 -8.94
N GLY A 106 5.39 13.57 -8.38
CA GLY A 106 6.44 12.65 -8.83
C GLY A 106 6.27 12.22 -10.28
N LEU A 107 5.04 11.90 -10.69
CA LEU A 107 4.70 11.59 -12.08
C LEU A 107 4.89 12.81 -12.99
N GLY A 108 4.45 13.99 -12.57
CA GLY A 108 4.67 15.25 -13.28
C GLY A 108 6.16 15.52 -13.49
N LEU A 109 6.97 15.39 -12.43
CA LEU A 109 8.42 15.54 -12.48
C LEU A 109 9.09 14.51 -13.40
N SER A 110 8.49 13.32 -13.57
CA SER A 110 9.00 12.27 -14.46
C SER A 110 8.93 12.67 -15.94
N PHE A 111 8.06 13.61 -16.31
CA PHE A 111 8.04 14.22 -17.65
C PHE A 111 9.04 15.36 -17.81
N THR A 112 9.67 15.82 -16.74
CA THR A 112 10.63 16.93 -16.75
C THR A 112 12.08 16.40 -16.72
N PRO A 113 13.10 17.27 -16.87
CA PRO A 113 14.51 16.89 -16.69
C PRO A 113 14.83 16.26 -15.33
N ALA A 114 13.97 16.44 -14.32
CA ALA A 114 14.10 15.82 -13.00
C ALA A 114 14.12 14.27 -13.07
N ARG A 115 13.60 13.65 -14.14
CA ARG A 115 13.72 12.19 -14.35
C ARG A 115 15.18 11.69 -14.37
N ARG A 116 16.15 12.56 -14.69
CA ARG A 116 17.59 12.23 -14.66
C ARG A 116 18.12 11.95 -13.25
N LEU A 117 17.39 12.35 -12.21
CA LEU A 117 17.71 12.02 -10.82
C LEU A 117 17.57 10.53 -10.53
N GLU A 118 16.76 9.80 -11.30
CA GLU A 118 16.66 8.34 -11.18
C GLU A 118 18.00 7.67 -11.48
N GLY A 119 18.73 8.18 -12.48
CA GLY A 119 20.09 7.72 -12.80
C GLY A 119 21.09 7.93 -11.68
N ALA A 120 20.89 8.97 -10.85
CA ALA A 120 21.68 9.22 -9.65
C ALA A 120 21.22 8.41 -8.42
N GLY A 121 20.22 7.54 -8.59
CA GLY A 121 19.75 6.65 -7.52
C GLY A 121 18.61 7.22 -6.67
N ALA A 122 17.73 8.06 -7.21
CA ALA A 122 16.52 8.51 -6.51
C ALA A 122 15.70 7.33 -5.94
N SER A 123 15.45 6.28 -6.74
CA SER A 123 14.80 5.05 -6.25
C SER A 123 15.58 4.30 -5.16
N ARG A 124 16.91 4.36 -5.16
CA ARG A 124 17.74 3.74 -4.09
C ARG A 124 17.55 4.48 -2.77
N VAL A 125 17.55 5.81 -2.80
CA VAL A 125 17.26 6.65 -1.62
C VAL A 125 15.83 6.42 -1.13
N GLY A 126 14.85 6.35 -2.05
CA GLY A 126 13.46 6.02 -1.71
C GLY A 126 13.33 4.64 -1.05
N SER A 127 14.05 3.64 -1.55
CA SER A 127 14.07 2.28 -0.98
C SER A 127 14.69 2.25 0.41
N LEU A 128 15.72 3.07 0.67
CA LEU A 128 16.29 3.24 2.01
C LEU A 128 15.25 3.79 2.99
N LEU A 129 14.57 4.88 2.62
CA LEU A 129 13.50 5.47 3.45
C LEU A 129 12.34 4.49 3.67
N LEU A 130 12.04 3.66 2.67
CA LEU A 130 11.03 2.60 2.78
C LEU A 130 11.43 1.54 3.81
N TYR A 131 12.69 1.11 3.85
CA TYR A 131 13.15 0.18 4.88
C TYR A 131 13.08 0.77 6.29
N PHE A 132 13.37 2.07 6.44
CA PHE A 132 13.13 2.78 7.71
C PHE A 132 11.64 2.77 8.08
N LEU A 133 10.73 3.05 7.12
CA LEU A 133 9.28 3.01 7.36
C LEU A 133 8.83 1.61 7.82
N ILE A 134 9.29 0.56 7.16
CA ILE A 134 8.97 -0.83 7.52
C ILE A 134 9.43 -1.14 8.94
N ALA A 135 10.65 -0.74 9.29
CA ALA A 135 11.18 -0.91 10.65
C ALA A 135 10.34 -0.17 11.69
N CYS A 136 9.96 1.09 11.43
CA CYS A 136 9.11 1.89 12.31
C CYS A 136 7.74 1.25 12.55
N ILE A 137 7.09 0.73 11.51
CA ILE A 137 5.80 0.04 11.63
C ILE A 137 5.95 -1.24 12.45
N GLY A 138 7.04 -1.99 12.25
CA GLY A 138 7.34 -3.18 13.03
C GLY A 138 7.51 -2.87 14.53
N MET A 139 8.17 -1.76 14.88
CA MET A 139 8.36 -1.34 16.27
C MET A 139 7.08 -0.88 16.97
N GLN A 140 6.07 -0.41 16.24
CA GLN A 140 4.78 0.00 16.81
C GLN A 140 3.88 -1.19 17.19
N MET A 141 4.25 -2.42 16.81
CA MET A 141 3.45 -3.59 17.07
C MET A 141 3.67 -4.12 18.49
N ASP A 142 2.67 -3.93 19.36
CA ASP A 142 2.63 -4.58 20.67
C ASP A 142 1.97 -5.97 20.56
N LEU A 143 2.80 -7.01 20.48
CA LEU A 143 2.35 -8.40 20.46
C LEU A 143 1.89 -8.90 21.83
N LEU A 144 2.36 -8.30 22.93
CA LEU A 144 2.08 -8.73 24.29
C LEU A 144 0.65 -8.33 24.71
N SER A 145 0.17 -7.16 24.26
CA SER A 145 -1.23 -6.75 24.43
C SER A 145 -2.25 -7.74 23.85
N LEU A 146 -1.83 -8.62 22.95
CA LEU A 146 -2.70 -9.65 22.36
C LEU A 146 -3.02 -10.79 23.33
N LEU A 147 -2.20 -10.97 24.37
CA LEU A 147 -2.36 -12.01 25.39
C LEU A 147 -3.37 -11.62 26.47
N ASP A 148 -3.66 -10.33 26.64
CA ASP A 148 -4.60 -9.84 27.66
C ASP A 148 -6.07 -10.15 27.34
N ARG A 149 -6.39 -10.36 26.05
CA ARG A 149 -7.74 -10.70 25.57
C ARG A 149 -7.70 -11.83 24.53
N PRO A 150 -7.39 -13.06 24.96
CA PRO A 150 -7.14 -14.19 24.06
C PRO A 150 -8.37 -14.54 23.20
N TRP A 151 -9.58 -14.29 23.71
CA TRP A 151 -10.82 -14.55 22.95
C TRP A 151 -10.99 -13.59 21.75
N LEU A 152 -10.66 -12.30 21.90
CA LEU A 152 -10.70 -11.32 20.80
C LEU A 152 -9.64 -11.65 19.75
N PHE A 153 -8.48 -12.10 20.21
CA PHE A 153 -7.42 -12.55 19.33
C PHE A 153 -7.86 -13.76 18.51
N LEU A 154 -8.44 -14.79 19.14
CA LEU A 154 -8.95 -15.97 18.45
C LEU A 154 -10.03 -15.61 17.42
N LEU A 155 -10.95 -14.72 17.77
CA LEU A 155 -11.95 -14.21 16.83
C LEU A 155 -11.30 -13.52 15.63
N GLY A 156 -10.30 -12.67 15.86
CA GLY A 156 -9.54 -12.02 14.80
C GLY A 156 -8.77 -13.02 13.90
N VAL A 157 -8.20 -14.08 14.48
CA VAL A 157 -7.53 -15.14 13.73
C VAL A 157 -8.53 -15.89 12.86
N ILE A 158 -9.68 -16.28 13.39
CA ILE A 158 -10.74 -16.96 12.62
C ILE A 158 -11.21 -16.06 11.47
N TRP A 159 -11.46 -14.77 11.75
CA TRP A 159 -11.87 -13.80 10.74
C TRP A 159 -10.85 -13.72 9.59
N ILE A 160 -9.58 -13.50 9.93
CA ILE A 160 -8.50 -13.38 8.94
C ILE A 160 -8.30 -14.70 8.20
N ALA A 161 -8.42 -15.85 8.86
CA ALA A 161 -8.35 -17.15 8.21
C ALA A 161 -9.47 -17.34 7.17
N VAL A 162 -10.72 -17.02 7.52
CA VAL A 162 -11.85 -17.08 6.57
C VAL A 162 -11.60 -16.14 5.38
N HIS A 163 -11.19 -14.90 5.64
CA HIS A 163 -10.83 -13.92 4.61
C HIS A 163 -9.74 -14.45 3.65
N ILE A 164 -8.66 -15.01 4.20
CA ILE A 164 -7.55 -15.58 3.43
C ILE A 164 -8.02 -16.75 2.60
N VAL A 165 -8.77 -17.69 3.19
CA VAL A 165 -9.25 -18.89 2.50
C VAL A 165 -10.15 -18.53 1.32
N LEU A 166 -11.06 -17.57 1.51
CA LEU A 166 -11.94 -17.10 0.45
C LEU A 166 -11.17 -16.42 -0.69
N LEU A 167 -10.31 -15.45 -0.37
CA LEU A 167 -9.52 -14.75 -1.38
C LEU A 167 -8.53 -15.67 -2.08
N TRP A 168 -7.94 -16.63 -1.36
CA TRP A 168 -7.01 -17.59 -1.93
C TRP A 168 -7.74 -18.57 -2.86
N GLY A 169 -8.92 -19.04 -2.45
CA GLY A 169 -9.78 -19.88 -3.29
C GLY A 169 -10.15 -19.17 -4.59
N LEU A 170 -10.58 -17.91 -4.51
CA LEU A 170 -10.91 -17.09 -5.68
C LEU A 170 -9.67 -16.80 -6.54
N GLY A 171 -8.54 -16.45 -5.93
CA GLY A 171 -7.28 -16.19 -6.64
C GLY A 171 -6.79 -17.43 -7.39
N LYS A 172 -6.95 -18.62 -6.81
CA LYS A 172 -6.62 -19.89 -7.46
C LYS A 172 -7.58 -20.21 -8.61
N LEU A 173 -8.87 -19.93 -8.45
CA LEU A 173 -9.86 -20.13 -9.52
C LEU A 173 -9.58 -19.24 -10.73
N LEU A 174 -9.23 -17.98 -10.48
CA LEU A 174 -8.95 -16.98 -11.50
C LEU A 174 -7.50 -16.99 -12.01
N ARG A 175 -6.63 -17.85 -11.44
CA ARG A 175 -5.19 -17.91 -11.73
C ARG A 175 -4.50 -16.54 -11.63
N VAL A 176 -4.85 -15.79 -10.59
CA VAL A 176 -4.34 -14.44 -10.36
C VAL A 176 -2.96 -14.50 -9.68
N PRO A 177 -2.00 -13.65 -10.09
CA PRO A 177 -0.71 -13.53 -9.41
C PRO A 177 -0.82 -13.23 -7.92
N PHE A 178 0.09 -13.80 -7.14
CA PHE A 178 0.19 -13.63 -5.70
C PHE A 178 0.32 -12.16 -5.29
N PHE A 179 0.94 -11.34 -6.15
CA PHE A 179 1.01 -9.89 -6.01
C PHE A 179 -0.37 -9.25 -5.76
N TYR A 180 -1.35 -9.52 -6.63
CA TYR A 180 -2.67 -8.93 -6.51
C TYR A 180 -3.44 -9.46 -5.30
N PHE A 181 -3.26 -10.75 -4.98
CA PHE A 181 -3.81 -11.34 -3.75
C PHE A 181 -3.26 -10.64 -2.50
N ALA A 182 -1.95 -10.45 -2.42
CA ALA A 182 -1.28 -9.89 -1.25
C ALA A 182 -1.67 -8.43 -1.01
N ILE A 183 -1.63 -7.59 -2.05
CA ILE A 183 -2.03 -6.18 -1.94
C ILE A 183 -3.53 -6.09 -1.69
N GLY A 184 -4.37 -6.80 -2.46
CA GLY A 184 -5.81 -6.78 -2.28
C GLY A 184 -6.24 -7.22 -0.89
N SER A 185 -5.62 -8.27 -0.34
CA SER A 185 -5.88 -8.69 1.03
C SER A 185 -5.50 -7.61 2.05
N GLN A 186 -4.34 -6.96 1.90
CA GLN A 186 -3.88 -5.95 2.85
C GLN A 186 -4.63 -4.64 2.74
N SER A 187 -5.08 -4.28 1.55
CA SER A 187 -5.96 -3.14 1.34
C SER A 187 -7.29 -3.28 2.11
N ASN A 188 -7.79 -4.50 2.28
CA ASN A 188 -9.01 -4.77 3.04
C ASN A 188 -8.76 -4.94 4.55
N VAL A 189 -7.63 -5.53 4.96
CA VAL A 189 -7.34 -5.82 6.38
C VAL A 189 -6.68 -4.65 7.10
N GLY A 190 -5.68 -4.04 6.45
CA GLY A 190 -4.82 -3.04 7.07
C GLY A 190 -4.88 -1.65 6.43
N GLY A 191 -5.63 -1.49 5.33
CA GLY A 191 -5.99 -0.21 4.76
C GLY A 191 -4.82 0.63 4.20
N PRO A 192 -4.98 1.95 4.11
CA PRO A 192 -4.04 2.85 3.45
C PRO A 192 -2.65 2.90 4.08
N ALA A 193 -2.54 2.57 5.37
CA ALA A 193 -1.30 2.67 6.13
C ALA A 193 -0.35 1.47 5.90
N SER A 194 -0.88 0.29 5.59
CA SER A 194 -0.09 -0.97 5.55
C SER A 194 -0.08 -1.67 4.19
N ALA A 195 -1.10 -1.46 3.34
CA ALA A 195 -1.06 -1.92 1.95
C ALA A 195 0.17 -1.45 1.13
N PRO A 196 0.68 -0.21 1.28
CA PRO A 196 1.86 0.26 0.57
C PRO A 196 3.12 -0.52 0.95
N VAL A 197 3.20 -0.93 2.21
CA VAL A 197 4.33 -1.68 2.77
C VAL A 197 4.42 -3.06 2.13
N VAL A 198 3.27 -3.75 2.01
CA VAL A 198 3.22 -5.05 1.33
C VAL A 198 3.47 -4.91 -0.16
N ALA A 199 2.93 -3.88 -0.82
CA ALA A 199 3.22 -3.63 -2.23
C ALA A 199 4.72 -3.40 -2.50
N ALA A 200 5.37 -2.63 -1.63
CA ALA A 200 6.78 -2.32 -1.74
C ALA A 200 7.69 -3.54 -1.52
N ALA A 201 7.23 -4.54 -0.76
CA ALA A 201 7.95 -5.80 -0.59
C ALA A 201 8.07 -6.60 -1.91
N PHE A 202 7.20 -6.35 -2.89
CA PHE A 202 7.33 -6.91 -4.24
C PHE A 202 8.23 -6.05 -5.13
N HIS A 203 8.04 -4.73 -5.09
CA HIS A 203 8.93 -3.75 -5.72
C HIS A 203 8.65 -2.35 -5.14
N PRO A 204 9.66 -1.54 -4.77
CA PRO A 204 9.45 -0.23 -4.15
C PRO A 204 8.56 0.72 -4.96
N ALA A 205 8.66 0.70 -6.28
CA ALA A 205 7.83 1.51 -7.18
C ALA A 205 6.32 1.18 -7.11
N LEU A 206 5.92 0.09 -6.46
CA LEU A 206 4.52 -0.34 -6.32
C LEU A 206 3.87 0.19 -5.04
N ALA A 207 4.62 0.86 -4.15
CA ALA A 207 4.07 1.45 -2.93
C ALA A 207 2.88 2.41 -3.18
N PRO A 208 2.91 3.32 -4.21
CA PRO A 208 1.77 4.19 -4.50
C PRO A 208 0.51 3.43 -4.89
N VAL A 209 0.65 2.35 -5.65
CA VAL A 209 -0.46 1.46 -6.02
C VAL A 209 -1.08 0.83 -4.76
N GLY A 210 -0.23 0.39 -3.83
CA GLY A 210 -0.68 -0.13 -2.54
C GLY A 210 -1.48 0.88 -1.72
N VAL A 211 -1.08 2.16 -1.69
CA VAL A 211 -1.87 3.21 -1.00
C VAL A 211 -3.25 3.34 -1.61
N LEU A 212 -3.33 3.54 -2.93
CA LEU A 212 -4.59 3.79 -3.63
C LEU A 212 -5.55 2.60 -3.49
N LEU A 213 -5.03 1.38 -3.58
CA LEU A 213 -5.83 0.18 -3.32
C LEU A 213 -6.24 0.10 -1.85
N GLY A 214 -5.36 0.47 -0.91
CA GLY A 214 -5.68 0.57 0.51
C GLY A 214 -6.79 1.55 0.83
N THR A 215 -6.81 2.72 0.18
CA THR A 215 -7.89 3.71 0.34
C THR A 215 -9.19 3.22 -0.26
N MET A 216 -9.14 2.61 -1.44
CA MET A 216 -10.33 2.01 -2.05
C MET A 216 -10.88 0.84 -1.24
N GLY A 217 -10.01 -0.01 -0.69
CA GLY A 217 -10.37 -1.13 0.18
C GLY A 217 -11.03 -0.65 1.46
N TYR A 218 -10.50 0.40 2.08
CA TYR A 218 -11.10 1.01 3.26
C TYR A 218 -12.49 1.59 2.97
N ALA A 219 -12.62 2.29 1.85
CA ALA A 219 -13.87 2.90 1.41
C ALA A 219 -14.97 1.85 1.17
N THR A 220 -14.65 0.86 0.33
CA THR A 220 -15.57 -0.22 -0.02
C THR A 220 -15.89 -1.11 1.19
N GLY A 221 -14.89 -1.44 2.01
CA GLY A 221 -15.06 -2.21 3.23
C GLY A 221 -16.00 -1.54 4.23
N THR A 222 -15.87 -0.22 4.42
CA THR A 222 -16.76 0.55 5.31
C THR A 222 -18.21 0.52 4.83
N TYR A 223 -18.43 0.72 3.53
CA TYR A 223 -19.77 0.74 2.95
C TYR A 223 -20.45 -0.64 3.01
N LEU A 224 -19.72 -1.69 2.62
CA LEU A 224 -20.24 -3.06 2.68
C LEU A 224 -20.51 -3.49 4.12
N ALA A 225 -19.63 -3.15 5.07
CA ALA A 225 -19.86 -3.42 6.48
C ALA A 225 -21.11 -2.70 7.02
N TYR A 226 -21.35 -1.46 6.59
CA TYR A 226 -22.55 -0.73 6.96
C TYR A 226 -23.83 -1.38 6.43
N LEU A 227 -23.85 -1.78 5.15
CA LEU A 227 -24.98 -2.50 4.55
C LEU A 227 -25.24 -3.85 5.23
N VAL A 228 -24.19 -4.62 5.50
CA VAL A 228 -24.27 -5.88 6.24
C VAL A 228 -24.79 -5.63 7.66
N GLY A 229 -24.33 -4.57 8.33
CA GLY A 229 -24.81 -4.19 9.65
C GLY A 229 -26.31 -3.86 9.67
N ILE A 230 -26.80 -3.07 8.70
CA ILE A 230 -28.23 -2.75 8.58
C ILE A 230 -29.06 -4.01 8.32
N THR A 231 -28.62 -4.87 7.39
CA THR A 231 -29.36 -6.09 7.04
C THR A 231 -29.43 -7.06 8.21
N LEU A 232 -28.32 -7.28 8.93
CA LEU A 232 -28.31 -8.10 10.14
C LEU A 232 -29.20 -7.50 11.25
N ARG A 233 -29.19 -6.18 11.42
CA ARG A 233 -30.06 -5.50 12.39
C ARG A 233 -31.53 -5.68 12.06
N ALA A 234 -31.90 -5.51 10.79
CA ALA A 234 -33.27 -5.74 10.30
C ALA A 234 -33.70 -7.21 10.50
N MET A 235 -32.81 -8.18 10.26
CA MET A 235 -33.07 -9.59 10.52
C MET A 235 -33.21 -9.93 12.02
N ALA A 236 -32.56 -9.15 12.89
CA ALA A 236 -32.65 -9.29 14.34
C ALA A 236 -33.91 -8.60 14.93
N GLY A 237 -34.73 -7.94 14.11
CA GLY A 237 -35.97 -7.29 14.55
C GLY A 237 -35.77 -5.96 15.28
N GLN A 238 -34.63 -5.27 15.06
CA GLN A 238 -34.28 -3.95 15.61
C GLN A 238 -33.99 -2.93 14.50
#